data_AF-A0A3B3QYB9-F1
#
_entry.id   AF-A0A3B3QYB9-F1
#
_cell.length_a   1.000
_cell.length_b   1.000
_cell.length_c   1.000
_cell.angle_alpha   90.00
_cell.angle_beta   90.00
_cell.angle_gamma   90.00
#
_symmetry.space_group_name_H-M   'P 1'
#
loop_
_entity.id
_entity.type
_entity.pdbx_description
1 polymer ?
#
loop_
_entity_poly.entity_id
_entity_poly.type
_entity_poly.pdbx_seq_one_letter_code
_entity_poly.pdbx_strand_id
1 'polypeptide(L)'
;MGLEKEKSETKVLVDHIDGDDGGDLSRSMRPILGWNEKVSRVTEDRDPHGINTELQVGFPDIIGEPPGVRSFDAVWICSHAALELLKYSLYRLLTALLAVPVSFIAGLLFAVTSCINIWLITPLMRSCVMAMSPVKTVWSSWTLLFVEPFFRSTGRCLASLTQIVT
;
A
#
# COMPACT_ATOMS: atom_id res chain seq x y z
N MET A 1 21.74 -60.13 27.01
CA MET A 1 21.78 -59.47 25.68
C MET A 1 20.37 -58.99 25.27
N GLY A 2 19.75 -58.11 26.07
CA GLY A 2 18.34 -57.71 25.87
C GLY A 2 18.05 -56.20 25.96
N LEU A 3 19.03 -55.37 26.32
CA LEU A 3 18.82 -53.93 26.52
C LEU A 3 19.08 -53.08 25.26
N GLU A 4 19.75 -53.63 24.24
CA GLU A 4 20.06 -52.88 23.02
C GLU A 4 18.93 -52.91 21.99
N LYS A 5 18.07 -53.94 22.02
CA LYS A 5 16.91 -54.03 21.11
C LYS A 5 15.79 -53.04 21.47
N GLU A 6 15.57 -52.80 22.76
CA GLU A 6 14.52 -51.87 23.22
C GLU A 6 14.83 -50.41 22.80
N LYS A 7 16.11 -50.01 22.90
CA LYS A 7 16.54 -48.65 22.55
C LYS A 7 16.47 -48.35 21.04
N SER A 8 16.59 -49.37 20.18
CA SER A 8 16.44 -49.20 18.74
C SER A 8 14.99 -49.02 18.31
N GLU A 9 14.05 -49.72 18.94
CA GLU A 9 12.63 -49.63 18.60
C GLU A 9 12.01 -48.31 19.06
N THR A 10 12.43 -47.77 20.21
CA THR A 10 11.98 -46.44 20.65
C THR A 10 12.53 -45.31 19.77
N LYS A 11 13.74 -45.48 19.21
CA LYS A 11 14.34 -44.48 18.31
C LYS A 11 13.64 -44.45 16.94
N VAL A 12 13.19 -45.61 16.46
CA VAL A 12 12.46 -45.72 15.19
C VAL A 12 11.02 -45.16 15.29
N LEU A 13 10.39 -45.24 16.46
CA LEU A 13 9.03 -44.69 16.66
C LEU A 13 9.00 -43.15 16.74
N VAL A 14 10.08 -42.52 17.23
CA VAL A 14 10.18 -41.05 17.35
C VAL A 14 10.37 -40.39 15.98
N ASP A 15 11.15 -41.01 15.09
CA ASP A 15 11.42 -40.47 13.74
C ASP A 15 10.17 -40.43 12.83
N HIS A 16 9.11 -41.19 13.17
CA HIS A 16 7.87 -41.21 12.39
C HIS A 16 6.81 -40.20 12.87
N ILE A 17 6.98 -39.61 14.07
CA ILE A 17 6.08 -38.58 14.62
C ILE A 17 6.54 -37.16 14.25
N ASP A 18 7.80 -36.98 13.84
CA ASP A 18 8.35 -35.70 13.37
C ASP A 18 8.07 -35.40 11.88
N GLY A 19 7.22 -36.20 11.24
CA GLY A 19 6.70 -35.95 9.90
C GLY A 19 5.24 -35.50 9.97
N ASP A 20 5.00 -34.19 10.00
CA ASP A 20 3.89 -33.44 9.38
C ASP A 20 3.48 -32.19 10.23
N ASP A 21 3.26 -31.06 9.54
CA ASP A 21 2.50 -29.87 9.98
C ASP A 21 3.07 -28.79 10.93
N GLY A 22 4.40 -28.58 11.00
CA GLY A 22 4.99 -27.41 11.71
C GLY A 22 5.63 -26.32 10.83
N GLY A 23 5.92 -26.62 9.56
CA GLY A 23 6.91 -25.87 8.76
C GLY A 23 6.37 -24.70 7.94
N ASP A 24 5.09 -24.68 7.60
CA ASP A 24 4.56 -23.75 6.60
C ASP A 24 4.23 -22.36 7.17
N LEU A 25 3.87 -22.27 8.45
CA LEU A 25 3.62 -20.99 9.13
C LEU A 25 4.91 -20.19 9.32
N SER A 26 6.03 -20.88 9.60
CA SER A 26 7.36 -20.25 9.74
C SER A 26 7.98 -19.83 8.41
N ARG A 27 7.63 -20.48 7.30
CA ARG A 27 8.18 -20.16 5.97
C ARG A 27 7.53 -18.93 5.35
N SER A 28 6.24 -18.69 5.64
CA SER A 28 5.50 -17.50 5.19
C SER A 28 5.92 -16.20 5.91
N MET A 29 6.49 -16.30 7.11
CA MET A 29 6.97 -15.16 7.91
C MET A 29 8.36 -14.64 7.48
N ARG A 30 8.91 -15.07 6.34
CA ARG A 30 10.25 -14.66 5.86
C ARG A 30 10.35 -13.31 5.14
N PRO A 31 9.33 -12.75 4.45
CA PRO A 31 9.51 -11.47 3.78
C PRO A 31 9.39 -10.27 4.75
N ILE A 32 8.75 -10.44 5.91
CA ILE A 32 8.49 -9.36 6.88
C ILE A 32 9.70 -9.14 7.81
N LEU A 33 10.52 -10.16 8.04
CA LEU A 33 11.75 -10.09 8.86
C LEU A 33 12.92 -9.42 8.12
N GLY A 34 12.98 -9.55 6.79
CA GLY A 34 14.08 -9.00 5.97
C GLY A 34 14.10 -7.47 5.88
N TRP A 35 13.00 -6.79 6.17
CA TRP A 35 12.95 -5.33 6.26
C TRP A 35 13.34 -4.82 7.65
N ASN A 36 13.00 -5.56 8.71
CA ASN A 36 13.36 -5.18 10.09
C ASN A 36 14.88 -5.31 10.33
N GLU A 37 15.54 -6.30 9.73
CA GLU A 37 17.01 -6.42 9.80
C GLU A 37 17.72 -5.25 9.10
N LYS A 38 17.17 -4.71 8.00
CA LYS A 38 17.73 -3.55 7.29
C LYS A 38 17.41 -2.23 8.00
N VAL A 39 16.27 -2.12 8.67
CA VAL A 39 15.88 -0.93 9.44
C VAL A 39 16.61 -0.88 10.80
N SER A 40 16.90 -2.01 11.44
CA SER A 40 17.67 -2.03 12.70
C SER A 40 19.17 -1.79 12.52
N ARG A 41 19.73 -1.99 11.31
CA ARG A 41 21.15 -1.66 11.03
C ARG A 41 21.40 -0.18 10.74
N VAL A 42 20.37 0.66 10.76
CA VAL A 42 20.49 2.11 10.88
C VAL A 42 19.79 2.53 12.16
N THR A 43 20.27 2.04 13.30
CA THR A 43 20.38 2.92 14.45
C THR A 43 21.50 3.89 14.09
N GLU A 44 21.14 4.91 13.30
CA GLU A 44 21.99 6.08 13.10
C GLU A 44 22.43 6.50 14.49
N ASP A 45 23.74 6.52 14.73
CA ASP A 45 24.28 6.95 16.00
C ASP A 45 23.72 8.36 16.25
N ARG A 46 22.74 8.46 17.15
CA ARG A 46 21.97 9.70 17.35
C ARG A 46 22.80 10.76 18.03
N ASP A 47 24.04 10.42 18.42
CA ASP A 47 25.01 11.31 19.01
C ASP A 47 26.44 10.96 18.55
N PRO A 48 26.82 11.30 17.29
CA PRO A 48 28.14 11.01 16.75
C PRO A 48 29.27 11.78 17.46
N HIS A 49 28.93 12.76 18.29
CA HIS A 49 29.87 13.58 19.04
C HIS A 49 29.91 13.25 20.53
N GLY A 50 29.11 12.29 21.01
CA GLY A 50 29.09 11.85 22.40
C GLY A 50 28.82 12.99 23.41
N ILE A 51 28.08 14.02 23.00
CA ILE A 51 27.82 15.21 23.82
C ILE A 51 26.69 14.98 24.84
N ASN A 52 25.87 13.95 24.65
CA ASN A 52 24.69 13.62 25.44
C ASN A 52 24.84 12.27 26.15
N THR A 53 26.05 11.94 26.61
CA THR A 53 26.32 10.72 27.38
C THR A 53 25.47 10.63 28.66
N GLU A 54 25.13 11.76 29.27
CA GLU A 54 24.26 11.83 30.46
C GLU A 54 22.76 11.62 30.17
N LEU A 55 22.34 11.66 28.89
CA LEU A 55 20.95 11.44 28.46
C LEU A 55 20.73 10.02 27.90
N GLN A 56 21.76 9.17 27.87
CA GLN A 56 21.62 7.74 27.56
C GLN A 56 21.04 6.99 28.75
N VAL A 57 19.75 7.24 29.02
CA VAL A 57 19.01 6.55 30.06
C VAL A 57 18.71 5.14 29.59
N GLY A 58 19.45 4.17 30.13
CA GLY A 58 19.15 2.75 29.92
C GLY A 58 17.87 2.35 30.65
N PHE A 59 17.17 1.33 30.19
CA PHE A 59 16.05 0.71 30.91
C PHE A 59 16.29 0.47 32.42
N PRO A 60 17.48 0.05 32.89
CA PRO A 60 17.75 -0.09 34.33
C PRO A 60 17.73 1.23 35.11
N ASP A 61 18.05 2.35 34.45
CA ASP A 61 18.09 3.68 35.06
C ASP A 61 16.68 4.30 35.20
N ILE A 62 15.74 3.87 34.35
CA ILE A 62 14.31 4.26 34.44
C ILE A 62 13.64 3.64 35.68
N ILE A 63 14.11 2.45 36.11
CA ILE A 63 13.51 1.70 37.24
C ILE A 63 14.25 2.00 38.56
N GLY A 64 15.52 2.44 38.52
CA GLY A 64 16.20 3.01 39.67
C GLY A 64 16.60 2.01 40.78
N GLU A 65 16.72 0.72 40.46
CA GLU A 65 17.06 -0.30 41.45
C GLU A 65 18.60 -0.50 41.60
N PRO A 66 19.15 -0.46 42.84
CA PRO A 66 20.55 -0.77 43.09
C PRO A 66 20.82 -2.28 42.92
N PRO A 67 21.99 -2.68 42.41
CA PRO A 67 22.33 -4.07 42.13
C PRO A 67 22.57 -4.84 43.45
N GLY A 68 21.53 -5.45 44.01
CA GLY A 68 21.68 -6.21 45.26
C GLY A 68 20.46 -6.97 45.80
N VAL A 69 19.25 -6.73 45.30
CA VAL A 69 18.02 -7.37 45.85
C VAL A 69 17.21 -8.08 44.75
N ARG A 70 17.85 -9.01 44.04
CA ARG A 70 17.25 -9.73 42.91
C ARG A 70 16.49 -10.98 43.37
N SER A 71 15.17 -10.89 43.52
CA SER A 71 14.31 -12.08 43.72
C SER A 71 13.49 -12.49 42.49
N PHE A 72 13.48 -11.75 41.38
CA PHE A 72 12.79 -12.20 40.16
C PHE A 72 13.48 -11.74 38.86
N ASP A 73 14.60 -12.40 38.53
CA ASP A 73 15.32 -12.24 37.26
C ASP A 73 14.38 -12.44 36.04
N ALA A 74 13.46 -13.40 36.14
CA ALA A 74 12.49 -13.70 35.11
C ALA A 74 11.46 -12.58 34.85
N VAL A 75 11.06 -11.82 35.88
CA VAL A 75 10.11 -10.71 35.73
C VAL A 75 10.78 -9.51 35.07
N TRP A 76 12.07 -9.31 35.34
CA TRP A 76 12.87 -8.28 34.68
C TRP A 76 13.05 -8.56 33.18
N ILE A 77 13.45 -9.79 32.82
CA ILE A 77 13.56 -10.20 31.42
C ILE A 77 12.19 -10.19 30.73
N CYS A 78 11.13 -10.63 31.40
CA CYS A 78 9.78 -10.62 30.86
C CYS A 78 9.26 -9.20 30.64
N SER A 79 9.50 -8.28 31.58
CA SER A 79 9.14 -6.85 31.45
C SER A 79 9.86 -6.22 30.27
N HIS A 80 11.16 -6.45 30.12
CA HIS A 80 11.95 -5.93 29.01
C HIS A 80 11.43 -6.44 27.67
N ALA A 81 11.21 -7.75 27.55
CA ALA A 81 10.69 -8.37 26.35
C ALA A 81 9.24 -7.93 26.04
N ALA A 82 8.38 -7.83 27.07
CA ALA A 82 7.00 -7.39 26.92
C ALA A 82 6.92 -5.93 26.48
N LEU A 83 7.80 -5.05 26.97
CA LEU A 83 7.85 -3.65 26.56
C LEU A 83 8.31 -3.49 25.11
N GLU A 84 9.32 -4.24 24.67
CA GLU A 84 9.75 -4.25 23.27
C GLU A 84 8.65 -4.80 22.35
N LEU A 85 8.02 -5.91 22.75
CA LEU A 85 6.93 -6.52 22.01
C LEU A 85 5.71 -5.59 21.95
N LEU A 86 5.39 -4.90 23.04
CA LEU A 86 4.29 -3.94 23.11
C LEU A 86 4.57 -2.71 22.25
N LYS A 87 5.79 -2.17 22.22
CA LYS A 87 6.17 -1.06 21.33
C LYS A 87 5.96 -1.43 19.87
N TYR A 88 6.41 -2.61 19.46
CA TYR A 88 6.25 -3.09 18.09
C TYR A 88 4.77 -3.39 17.75
N SER A 89 4.07 -4.05 18.66
CA SER A 89 2.67 -4.43 18.46
C SER A 89 1.74 -3.22 18.49
N LEU A 90 1.99 -2.25 19.36
CA LEU A 90 1.25 -1.00 19.45
C LEU A 90 1.45 -0.15 18.20
N TYR A 91 2.65 -0.08 17.63
CA TYR A 91 2.89 0.63 16.37
C TYR A 91 2.07 0.02 15.22
N ARG A 92 2.07 -1.31 15.09
CA ARG A 92 1.28 -2.02 14.07
C ARG A 92 -0.22 -1.91 14.32
N LEU A 93 -0.66 -2.05 15.57
CA LEU A 93 -2.06 -1.93 15.96
C LEU A 93 -2.58 -0.51 15.74
N LEU A 94 -1.81 0.51 16.10
CA LEU A 94 -2.17 1.92 15.92
C LEU A 94 -2.26 2.27 14.43
N THR A 95 -1.31 1.77 13.62
CA THR A 95 -1.35 1.92 12.16
C THR A 95 -2.58 1.24 11.56
N ALA A 96 -2.91 0.03 12.00
CA ALA A 96 -4.10 -0.68 11.54
C ALA A 96 -5.40 0.02 12.00
N LEU A 97 -5.43 0.49 13.24
CA LEU A 97 -6.58 1.20 13.82
C LEU A 97 -6.79 2.57 13.18
N LEU A 98 -5.75 3.24 12.70
CA LEU A 98 -5.87 4.44 11.86
C LEU A 98 -6.24 4.10 10.41
N ALA A 99 -5.81 2.96 9.89
CA ALA A 99 -6.15 2.53 8.53
C ALA A 99 -7.65 2.22 8.39
N VAL A 100 -8.29 1.67 9.42
CA VAL A 100 -9.74 1.38 9.44
C VAL A 100 -10.61 2.62 9.20
N PRO A 101 -10.51 3.73 9.98
CA PRO A 101 -11.32 4.93 9.76
C PRO A 101 -10.98 5.61 8.43
N VAL A 102 -9.71 5.63 8.02
CA VAL A 102 -9.31 6.20 6.72
C VAL A 102 -9.94 5.40 5.57
N SER A 103 -9.91 4.07 5.63
CA SER A 103 -10.55 3.19 4.64
C SER A 103 -12.07 3.37 4.63
N PHE A 104 -12.70 3.50 5.80
CA PHE A 104 -14.13 3.75 5.91
C PHE A 104 -14.54 5.08 5.28
N ILE A 105 -13.79 6.16 5.54
CA ILE A 105 -14.03 7.48 4.93
C ILE A 105 -13.83 7.41 3.42
N ALA A 106 -12.77 6.76 2.94
CA ALA A 106 -12.52 6.59 1.51
C ALA A 106 -13.64 5.79 0.82
N GLY A 107 -14.13 4.72 1.46
CA GLY A 107 -15.27 3.94 0.99
C GLY A 107 -16.57 4.76 0.94
N LEU A 108 -16.82 5.58 1.96
CA LEU A 108 -17.98 6.48 1.98
C LEU A 108 -17.90 7.54 0.86
N LEU A 109 -16.74 8.16 0.69
CA LEU A 109 -16.50 9.11 -0.41
C LEU A 109 -16.69 8.45 -1.78
N PHE A 110 -16.21 7.23 -1.96
CA PHE A 110 -16.41 6.47 -3.19
C PHE A 110 -17.87 6.13 -3.43
N ALA A 111 -18.62 5.74 -2.39
CA ALA A 111 -20.05 5.47 -2.48
C ALA A 111 -20.85 6.71 -2.90
N VAL A 112 -20.58 7.87 -2.27
CA VAL A 112 -21.22 9.14 -2.64
C VAL A 112 -20.84 9.55 -4.06
N THR A 113 -19.57 9.42 -4.44
CA THR A 113 -19.08 9.72 -5.80
C THR A 113 -19.76 8.83 -6.84
N SER A 114 -19.93 7.54 -6.55
CA SER A 114 -20.62 6.60 -7.43
C SER A 114 -22.11 6.94 -7.57
N CYS A 115 -22.77 7.30 -6.47
CA CYS A 115 -24.15 7.79 -6.49
C CYS A 115 -24.27 9.04 -7.38
N ILE A 116 -23.43 10.06 -7.17
CA ILE A 116 -23.41 11.26 -8.00
C ILE A 116 -23.10 10.91 -9.46
N ASN A 117 -22.18 10.00 -9.74
CA ASN A 117 -21.85 9.60 -11.10
C ASN A 117 -23.05 8.93 -11.80
N ILE A 118 -23.72 7.98 -11.16
CA ILE A 118 -24.92 7.35 -11.73
C ILE A 118 -26.03 8.40 -11.94
N TRP A 119 -26.30 9.23 -10.93
CA TRP A 119 -27.45 10.13 -10.93
C TRP A 119 -27.24 11.42 -11.71
N LEU A 120 -26.01 11.95 -11.78
CA LEU A 120 -25.69 13.22 -12.44
C LEU A 120 -24.92 13.02 -13.73
N ILE A 121 -23.92 12.13 -13.75
CA ILE A 121 -23.09 11.94 -14.96
C ILE A 121 -23.88 11.21 -16.04
N THR A 122 -24.71 10.22 -15.70
CA THR A 122 -25.58 9.55 -16.70
C THR A 122 -26.54 10.51 -17.42
N PRO A 123 -27.35 11.35 -16.73
CA PRO A 123 -28.18 12.31 -17.44
C PRO A 123 -27.37 13.41 -18.12
N LEU A 124 -26.23 13.83 -17.55
CA LEU A 124 -25.36 14.85 -18.17
C LEU A 124 -24.74 14.36 -19.48
N MET A 125 -24.33 13.09 -19.53
CA MET A 125 -23.86 12.45 -20.76
C MET A 125 -24.98 12.32 -21.79
N ARG A 126 -26.19 11.88 -21.37
CA ARG A 126 -27.35 11.87 -22.28
C ARG A 126 -27.71 13.26 -22.79
N SER A 127 -27.70 14.28 -21.93
CA SER A 127 -27.98 15.66 -22.34
C SER A 127 -26.90 16.21 -23.25
N CYS A 128 -25.63 15.86 -23.03
CA CYS A 128 -24.54 16.24 -23.92
C CYS A 128 -24.71 15.63 -25.32
N VAL A 129 -25.08 14.35 -25.40
CA VAL A 129 -25.37 13.68 -26.68
C VAL A 129 -26.59 14.31 -27.38
N MET A 130 -27.64 14.65 -26.63
CA MET A 130 -28.80 15.37 -27.18
C MET A 130 -28.44 16.77 -27.66
N ALA A 131 -27.60 17.51 -26.94
CA ALA A 131 -27.09 18.82 -27.34
C ALA A 131 -26.12 18.75 -28.52
N MET A 132 -25.38 17.66 -28.68
CA MET A 132 -24.52 17.43 -29.84
C MET A 132 -25.31 17.28 -31.14
N SER A 133 -26.56 16.80 -31.10
CA SER A 133 -27.39 16.64 -32.30
C SER A 133 -27.61 17.95 -33.07
N PRO A 134 -28.11 19.05 -32.45
CA PRO A 134 -28.22 20.33 -33.12
C PRO A 134 -26.85 20.95 -33.44
N VAL A 135 -25.82 20.74 -32.59
CA VAL A 135 -24.45 21.23 -32.88
C VAL A 135 -23.91 20.63 -34.18
N LYS A 136 -24.14 19.34 -34.44
CA LYS A 136 -23.74 18.70 -35.70
C LYS A 136 -24.49 19.29 -36.90
N THR A 137 -25.79 19.59 -36.76
CA THR A 137 -26.59 20.19 -37.83
C THR A 137 -26.16 21.62 -38.12
N VAL A 138 -25.88 22.42 -37.08
CA VAL A 138 -25.34 23.77 -37.20
C VAL A 138 -23.96 23.71 -37.85
N TRP A 139 -23.07 22.83 -37.37
CA TRP A 139 -21.74 22.64 -37.93
C TRP A 139 -21.79 22.26 -39.42
N SER A 140 -22.64 21.29 -39.79
CA SER A 140 -22.83 20.91 -41.19
C SER A 140 -23.33 22.09 -42.04
N SER A 141 -24.30 22.84 -41.54
CA SER A 141 -24.83 24.03 -42.24
C SER A 141 -23.76 25.11 -42.42
N TRP A 142 -22.94 25.37 -41.39
CA TRP A 142 -21.82 26.29 -41.47
C TRP A 142 -20.78 25.85 -42.49
N THR A 143 -20.42 24.56 -42.49
CA THR A 143 -19.48 24.02 -43.47
C THR A 143 -20.04 24.09 -44.88
N LEU A 144 -21.32 23.84 -45.11
CA LEU A 144 -21.93 23.98 -46.44
C LEU A 144 -21.92 25.45 -46.88
N LEU A 145 -22.33 26.39 -46.00
CA LEU A 145 -22.33 27.82 -46.34
C LEU A 145 -20.95 28.42 -46.58
N PHE A 146 -19.91 27.93 -45.91
CA PHE A 146 -18.55 28.46 -46.11
C PHE A 146 -17.79 27.71 -47.18
N VAL A 147 -17.77 26.38 -47.11
CA VAL A 147 -16.93 25.53 -47.95
C VAL A 147 -17.48 25.44 -49.36
N GLU A 148 -18.79 25.36 -49.56
CA GLU A 148 -19.39 25.27 -50.90
C GLU A 148 -19.12 26.50 -51.78
N PRO A 149 -19.42 27.75 -51.37
CA PRO A 149 -19.10 28.91 -52.20
C PRO A 149 -17.60 29.15 -52.32
N PHE A 150 -16.80 28.78 -51.32
CA PHE A 150 -15.34 28.90 -51.38
C PHE A 150 -14.74 27.97 -52.46
N PHE A 151 -15.11 26.69 -52.43
CA PHE A 151 -14.66 25.73 -53.44
C PHE A 151 -15.26 26.00 -54.82
N ARG A 152 -16.52 26.45 -54.89
CA ARG A 152 -17.16 26.82 -56.16
C ARG A 152 -16.51 28.04 -56.81
N SER A 153 -16.14 29.05 -56.02
CA SER A 153 -15.42 30.23 -56.50
C SER A 153 -14.01 29.85 -56.94
N THR A 154 -13.27 29.10 -56.11
CA THR A 154 -11.92 28.63 -56.43
C THR A 154 -11.91 27.76 -57.70
N GLY A 155 -12.89 26.86 -57.84
CA GLY A 155 -13.05 26.02 -59.02
C GLY A 155 -13.35 26.83 -60.29
N ARG A 156 -14.14 27.90 -60.20
CA ARG A 156 -14.38 28.80 -61.35
C ARG A 156 -13.17 29.64 -61.71
N CYS A 157 -12.41 30.13 -60.73
CA CYS A 157 -11.17 30.85 -60.98
C CYS A 157 -10.16 29.95 -61.72
N LEU A 158 -9.96 28.72 -61.25
CA LEU A 158 -9.06 27.75 -61.90
C LEU A 158 -9.55 27.38 -63.30
N ALA A 159 -10.85 27.14 -63.50
CA ALA A 159 -11.41 26.87 -64.82
C ALA A 159 -11.21 28.04 -65.80
N SER A 160 -11.36 29.28 -65.32
CA SER A 160 -11.18 30.47 -66.16
C SER A 160 -9.72 30.68 -66.59
N LEU A 161 -8.75 30.38 -65.73
CA LEU A 161 -7.33 30.48 -66.08
C LEU A 161 -6.94 29.43 -67.12
N THR A 162 -7.46 28.21 -67.01
CA THR A 162 -7.20 27.14 -67.97
C THR A 162 -7.76 27.46 -69.36
N GLN A 163 -8.92 28.13 -69.44
CA GLN A 163 -9.49 28.57 -70.73
C GLN A 163 -8.70 29.70 -71.42
N ILE A 164 -7.93 30.48 -70.67
CA ILE A 164 -7.12 31.59 -71.23
C ILE A 164 -5.73 31.10 -71.67
N VAL A 165 -5.26 29.99 -71.11
CA VAL A 165 -3.93 29.39 -71.39
C VAL A 165 -3.94 28.41 -72.57
N THR A 166 -5.12 27.99 -73.06
CA THR A 166 -5.28 27.14 -74.26
C THR A 166 -5.60 28.00 -75.48
#